data_AF-A0A174JR30-F1
#
_entry.id   AF-A0A174JR30-F1
#
_cell.length_a   1.000
_cell.length_b   1.000
_cell.length_c   1.000
_cell.angle_alpha   90.00
_cell.angle_beta   90.00
_cell.angle_gamma   90.00
#
_symmetry.space_group_name_H-M   'P 1'
#
loop_
_entity.id
_entity.type
_entity.pdbx_description
1 polymer ?
#
loop_
_entity_poly.entity_id
_entity_poly.type
_entity_poly.pdbx_seq_one_letter_code
_entity_poly.pdbx_strand_id
1 'polypeptide(L)'
;MKNNLYVFFLFFITGLMSCSHHSGLYEHAEKIMSQHPDSVLTLLSTIQDVNDLSEKDRAMYYLLLTEAQNKTYVKPTSDSLITIAVEFFDKTEDWGRKAKAWYYRGRINQDLGDALHAQDYYLKALQDENQINDYILIGRIYSSIGMLYTYQNVYEKALPYQRKALDRFALMQDSVGISYVLRDIGRTFTALEKKDSAIAYYEQALLVCSSRNKPLVYGELASLYIDKGEYLKSYKYIQKVLSSPSKKVLLDPTYLTLGKLFHKTNQIDSAYFYLRLCTNSPIIKTRAGAFYYLAQLELEKKHWKNYAINQIQYEELRDSINLIKQTESIRKMESLYDYHQAESKFLKAKILLDKMEIRYLYVCLFGGVCLICVVIGVICVYFSMKRKRMKLCEQREKLFVLKKKREEDQIRLEHNEKMIQCLEKQLEESSMAYTEKEKELMALQKLKLEAENQTLKCVKTEKQLLIEKFCMSDIYYRFHLKEEWRPKEEDWKQLFKGIDDAYDNFTHRLMSVAPKLTMTELRVSCLIKANVPPVTIAMLIVTTPTNVSMIRKRLYDKIHSEKGSSEKFDKFIRDF
;
A
#
# COMPACT_ATOMS: atom_id res chain seq x y z
N MET A 1 -6.18 66.73 -1.40
CA MET A 1 -7.01 66.94 -2.61
C MET A 1 -6.72 65.96 -3.75
N LYS A 2 -5.54 65.33 -3.88
CA LYS A 2 -5.28 64.28 -4.90
C LYS A 2 -5.98 62.93 -4.63
N ASN A 3 -6.33 62.59 -3.39
CA ASN A 3 -7.02 61.33 -3.04
C ASN A 3 -8.51 61.30 -3.44
N ASN A 4 -9.17 62.45 -3.58
CA ASN A 4 -10.60 62.48 -3.91
C ASN A 4 -10.86 62.27 -5.40
N LEU A 5 -9.84 62.47 -6.26
CA LEU A 5 -9.97 62.25 -7.70
C LEU A 5 -9.96 60.76 -8.06
N TYR A 6 -9.20 59.94 -7.31
CA TYR A 6 -9.18 58.47 -7.48
C TYR A 6 -10.49 57.81 -7.04
N VAL A 7 -11.12 58.31 -5.98
CA VAL A 7 -12.43 57.84 -5.50
C VAL A 7 -13.52 58.17 -6.53
N PHE A 8 -13.45 59.34 -7.18
CA PHE A 8 -14.39 59.70 -8.25
C PHE A 8 -14.20 58.89 -9.53
N PHE A 9 -12.96 58.53 -9.88
CA PHE A 9 -12.68 57.65 -11.03
C PHE A 9 -13.19 56.22 -10.79
N LEU A 10 -13.26 55.77 -9.53
CA LEU A 10 -13.85 54.49 -9.11
C LEU A 10 -15.37 54.47 -9.25
N PHE A 11 -16.06 55.58 -8.95
CA PHE A 11 -17.53 55.69 -9.10
C PHE A 11 -17.99 55.56 -10.56
N PHE A 12 -17.18 55.99 -11.53
CA PHE A 12 -17.54 55.90 -12.95
C PHE A 12 -17.42 54.48 -13.51
N ILE A 13 -16.63 53.61 -12.87
CA ILE A 13 -16.43 52.21 -13.28
C ILE A 13 -17.47 51.29 -12.60
N THR A 14 -17.94 51.62 -11.41
CA THR A 14 -18.93 50.82 -10.66
C THR A 14 -20.37 50.99 -11.16
N GLY A 15 -20.67 52.04 -11.93
CA GLY A 15 -22.02 52.34 -12.40
C GLY A 15 -22.50 51.54 -13.64
N LEU A 16 -21.62 50.82 -14.34
CA LEU A 16 -21.95 50.19 -15.63
C LEU A 16 -21.71 48.67 -15.71
N MET A 17 -21.16 48.03 -14.68
CA MET A 17 -20.71 46.63 -14.79
C MET A 17 -21.44 45.72 -13.80
N SER A 18 -22.72 45.53 -14.09
CA SER A 18 -23.60 44.56 -13.42
C SER A 18 -23.15 43.11 -13.76
N CYS A 19 -22.91 42.32 -12.70
CA CYS A 19 -22.94 40.85 -12.66
C CYS A 19 -21.84 40.00 -13.33
N SER A 20 -20.71 40.53 -13.83
CA SER A 20 -19.65 39.67 -14.42
C SER A 20 -18.20 39.90 -13.98
N HIS A 21 -17.90 40.88 -13.10
CA HIS A 21 -16.50 41.29 -12.88
C HIS A 21 -16.08 41.61 -11.44
N HIS A 22 -16.55 40.88 -10.43
CA HIS A 22 -15.95 40.99 -9.08
C HIS A 22 -14.48 40.50 -9.03
N SER A 23 -14.03 39.69 -10.00
CA SER A 23 -12.66 39.17 -10.08
C SER A 23 -11.59 40.27 -10.06
N GLY A 24 -11.77 41.33 -10.86
CA GLY A 24 -10.79 42.41 -10.96
C GLY A 24 -10.67 43.25 -9.68
N LEU A 25 -11.77 43.37 -8.92
CA LEU A 25 -11.78 44.06 -7.63
C LEU A 25 -10.96 43.30 -6.60
N TYR A 26 -11.13 41.98 -6.51
CA TYR A 26 -10.39 41.15 -5.54
C TYR A 26 -8.90 41.06 -5.87
N GLU A 27 -8.53 40.93 -7.15
CA GLU A 27 -7.13 40.97 -7.58
C GLU A 27 -6.47 42.32 -7.25
N HIS A 28 -7.20 43.42 -7.47
CA HIS A 28 -6.72 44.74 -7.08
C HIS A 28 -6.54 44.85 -5.57
N ALA A 29 -7.52 44.38 -4.79
CA ALA A 29 -7.46 44.36 -3.33
C ALA A 29 -6.26 43.54 -2.83
N GLU A 30 -6.00 42.36 -3.40
CA GLU A 30 -4.82 41.54 -3.08
C GLU A 30 -3.51 42.30 -3.33
N LYS A 31 -3.41 43.01 -4.45
CA LYS A 31 -2.21 43.76 -4.84
C LYS A 31 -1.89 44.90 -3.87
N ILE A 32 -2.91 45.66 -3.46
CA ILE A 32 -2.71 46.81 -2.55
C ILE A 32 -2.73 46.41 -1.07
N MET A 33 -3.15 45.19 -0.73
CA MET A 33 -3.35 44.71 0.65
C MET A 33 -2.15 44.91 1.57
N SER A 34 -0.94 44.71 1.05
CA SER A 34 0.29 44.86 1.83
C SER A 34 0.61 46.31 2.20
N GLN A 35 0.20 47.26 1.34
CA GLN A 35 0.53 48.69 1.46
C GLN A 35 -0.62 49.49 2.10
N HIS A 36 -1.87 49.13 1.78
CA HIS A 36 -3.06 49.89 2.14
C HIS A 36 -4.21 49.01 2.65
N PRO A 37 -4.04 48.28 3.77
CA PRO A 37 -5.07 47.38 4.29
C PRO A 37 -6.35 48.11 4.74
N ASP A 38 -6.25 49.34 5.27
CA ASP A 38 -7.42 50.16 5.62
C ASP A 38 -8.26 50.56 4.40
N SER A 39 -7.60 50.85 3.28
CA SER A 39 -8.26 51.13 2.01
C SER A 39 -8.96 49.90 1.46
N VAL A 40 -8.36 48.72 1.63
CA VAL A 40 -9.02 47.45 1.27
C VAL A 40 -10.25 47.20 2.14
N LEU A 41 -10.20 47.46 3.45
CA LEU A 41 -11.41 47.36 4.30
C LEU A 41 -12.52 48.26 3.82
N THR A 42 -12.19 49.51 3.47
CA THR A 42 -13.17 50.47 2.96
C THR A 42 -13.76 49.98 1.64
N LEU A 43 -12.92 49.50 0.72
CA LEU A 43 -13.34 48.94 -0.58
C LEU A 43 -14.24 47.70 -0.41
N LEU A 44 -13.91 46.80 0.51
CA LEU A 44 -14.75 45.63 0.79
C LEU A 44 -16.06 46.02 1.46
N SER A 45 -16.08 47.07 2.28
CA SER A 45 -17.32 47.54 2.93
C SER A 45 -18.35 48.11 1.94
N THR A 46 -17.95 48.49 0.72
CA THR A 46 -18.90 48.99 -0.29
C THR A 46 -19.70 47.88 -0.98
N ILE A 47 -19.30 46.62 -0.84
CA ILE A 47 -20.00 45.49 -1.43
C ILE A 47 -21.23 45.20 -0.58
N GLN A 48 -22.41 45.48 -1.15
CA GLN A 48 -23.70 45.12 -0.56
C GLN A 48 -24.06 43.67 -0.92
N ASP A 49 -24.94 43.05 -0.13
CA ASP A 49 -25.50 41.72 -0.39
C ASP A 49 -24.47 40.59 -0.59
N VAL A 50 -23.49 40.51 0.33
CA VAL A 50 -22.42 39.48 0.33
C VAL A 50 -22.95 38.04 0.26
N ASN A 51 -24.19 37.81 0.73
CA ASN A 51 -24.83 36.50 0.69
C ASN A 51 -25.27 36.07 -0.72
N ASP A 52 -25.51 37.04 -1.62
CA ASP A 52 -25.95 36.80 -3.00
C ASP A 52 -24.77 36.63 -3.97
N LEU A 53 -23.54 36.82 -3.49
CA LEU A 53 -22.32 36.56 -4.25
C LEU A 53 -22.18 35.07 -4.59
N SER A 54 -21.51 34.79 -5.71
CA SER A 54 -21.08 33.42 -6.04
C SER A 54 -20.24 32.82 -4.91
N GLU A 55 -20.25 31.49 -4.74
CA GLU A 55 -19.48 30.85 -3.67
C GLU A 55 -17.99 31.25 -3.69
N LYS A 56 -17.43 31.37 -4.89
CA LYS A 56 -16.05 31.83 -5.12
C LYS A 56 -15.84 33.27 -4.68
N ASP A 57 -16.71 34.19 -5.10
CA ASP A 57 -16.57 35.61 -4.78
C ASP A 57 -16.80 35.87 -3.28
N ARG A 58 -17.72 35.12 -2.67
CA ARG A 58 -17.95 35.15 -1.21
C ARG A 58 -16.75 34.63 -0.43
N ALA A 59 -16.12 33.55 -0.88
CA ALA A 59 -14.90 33.03 -0.28
C ALA A 59 -13.73 34.02 -0.42
N MET A 60 -13.55 34.64 -1.58
CA MET A 60 -12.57 35.69 -1.82
C MET A 60 -12.80 36.90 -0.90
N TYR A 61 -14.06 37.35 -0.80
CA TYR A 61 -14.46 38.45 0.07
C TYR A 61 -14.03 38.20 1.52
N TYR A 62 -14.40 37.06 2.09
CA TYR A 62 -14.10 36.76 3.49
C TYR A 62 -12.61 36.52 3.75
N LEU A 63 -11.88 35.97 2.78
CA LEU A 63 -10.41 35.85 2.87
C LEU A 63 -9.75 37.23 2.96
N LEU A 64 -10.12 38.15 2.07
CA LEU A 64 -9.52 39.48 2.01
C LEU A 64 -9.97 40.37 3.16
N LEU A 65 -11.24 40.27 3.57
CA LEU A 65 -11.75 40.96 4.74
C LEU A 65 -10.96 40.55 5.99
N THR A 66 -10.78 39.24 6.18
CA THR A 66 -10.04 38.71 7.33
C THR A 66 -8.59 39.17 7.32
N GLU A 67 -7.92 39.11 6.16
CA GLU A 67 -6.56 39.58 6.02
C GLU A 67 -6.43 41.07 6.36
N ALA A 68 -7.32 41.90 5.82
CA ALA A 68 -7.29 43.33 6.02
C ALA A 68 -7.56 43.65 7.50
N GLN A 69 -8.55 43.02 8.14
CA GLN A 69 -8.81 43.12 9.57
C GLN A 69 -7.59 42.72 10.42
N ASN A 70 -6.90 41.63 10.04
CA ASN A 70 -5.70 41.19 10.75
C ASN A 70 -4.57 42.22 10.66
N LYS A 71 -4.36 42.81 9.48
CA LYS A 71 -3.34 43.84 9.24
C LYS A 71 -3.64 45.17 9.91
N THR A 72 -4.91 45.48 10.16
CA THR A 72 -5.36 46.69 10.86
C THR A 72 -5.60 46.46 12.35
N TYR A 73 -5.22 45.28 12.87
CA TYR A 73 -5.31 44.91 14.29
C TYR A 73 -6.74 44.91 14.85
N VAL A 74 -7.73 44.65 14.00
CA VAL A 74 -9.11 44.43 14.43
C VAL A 74 -9.18 43.06 15.11
N LYS A 75 -9.62 43.04 16.36
CA LYS A 75 -9.71 41.80 17.15
C LYS A 75 -10.89 40.95 16.64
N PRO A 76 -10.68 39.68 16.28
CA PRO A 76 -11.76 38.82 15.84
C PRO A 76 -12.69 38.43 17.01
N THR A 77 -13.98 38.22 16.69
CA THR A 77 -14.99 37.75 17.64
C THR A 77 -15.37 36.28 17.41
N SER A 78 -15.21 35.77 16.19
CA SER A 78 -15.39 34.36 15.82
C SER A 78 -14.55 33.99 14.60
N ASP A 79 -14.46 32.69 14.28
CA ASP A 79 -13.82 32.18 13.06
C ASP A 79 -14.83 31.82 11.95
N SER A 80 -16.11 32.17 12.12
CA SER A 80 -17.19 31.75 11.21
C SER A 80 -16.99 32.28 9.79
N LEU A 81 -16.54 33.53 9.64
CA LEU A 81 -16.38 34.16 8.33
C LEU A 81 -15.22 33.57 7.53
N ILE A 82 -14.05 33.38 8.18
CA ILE A 82 -12.89 32.77 7.52
C ILE A 82 -13.14 31.30 7.17
N THR A 83 -14.01 30.61 7.92
CA THR A 83 -14.38 29.22 7.65
C THR A 83 -15.00 29.06 6.27
N ILE A 84 -15.81 30.02 5.81
CA ILE A 84 -16.40 30.01 4.46
C ILE A 84 -15.29 30.03 3.39
N ALA A 85 -14.26 30.85 3.57
CA ALA A 85 -13.13 30.88 2.64
C ALA A 85 -12.34 29.57 2.67
N VAL A 86 -12.10 29.03 3.87
CA VAL A 86 -11.41 27.75 4.04
C VAL A 86 -12.15 26.61 3.33
N GLU A 87 -13.45 26.44 3.57
CA GLU A 87 -14.25 25.35 2.98
C GLU A 87 -14.29 25.40 1.45
N PHE A 88 -14.22 26.59 0.87
CA PHE A 88 -14.14 26.78 -0.57
C PHE A 88 -12.73 26.45 -1.09
N PHE A 89 -11.69 27.13 -0.59
CA PHE A 89 -10.33 26.98 -1.12
C PHE A 89 -9.72 25.61 -0.84
N ASP A 90 -10.13 24.91 0.21
CA ASP A 90 -9.66 23.57 0.52
C ASP A 90 -10.02 22.54 -0.56
N LYS A 91 -11.09 22.81 -1.34
CA LYS A 91 -11.54 21.98 -2.47
C LYS A 91 -10.91 22.38 -3.81
N THR A 92 -10.08 23.42 -3.84
CA THR A 92 -9.48 23.98 -5.05
C THR A 92 -7.97 23.77 -5.09
N GLU A 93 -7.39 23.79 -6.29
CA GLU A 93 -5.93 23.75 -6.48
C GLU A 93 -5.28 25.15 -6.40
N ASP A 94 -5.98 26.14 -5.85
CA ASP A 94 -5.39 27.46 -5.54
C ASP A 94 -4.60 27.37 -4.23
N TRP A 95 -3.43 26.74 -4.30
CA TRP A 95 -2.58 26.43 -3.14
C TRP A 95 -2.22 27.67 -2.33
N GLY A 96 -2.02 28.82 -3.00
CA GLY A 96 -1.72 30.09 -2.35
C GLY A 96 -2.87 30.59 -1.49
N ARG A 97 -4.09 30.67 -2.05
CA ARG A 97 -5.27 31.12 -1.29
C ARG A 97 -5.74 30.11 -0.26
N LYS A 98 -5.61 28.81 -0.55
CA LYS A 98 -5.86 27.71 0.40
C LYS A 98 -4.98 27.85 1.64
N ALA A 99 -3.66 27.99 1.45
CA ALA A 99 -2.74 28.17 2.56
C ALA A 99 -3.01 29.46 3.34
N LYS A 100 -3.33 30.54 2.63
CA LYS A 100 -3.67 31.84 3.23
C LYS A 100 -4.93 31.77 4.08
N ALA A 101 -5.98 31.07 3.61
CA ALA A 101 -7.22 30.87 4.35
C ALA A 101 -6.98 30.07 5.65
N TRP A 102 -6.27 28.95 5.56
CA TRP A 102 -5.89 28.15 6.73
C TRP A 102 -5.00 28.94 7.71
N TYR A 103 -4.03 29.70 7.19
CA TYR A 103 -3.18 30.57 8.01
C TYR A 103 -4.00 31.61 8.78
N TYR A 104 -4.92 32.32 8.12
CA TYR A 104 -5.73 33.33 8.80
C TYR A 104 -6.74 32.71 9.78
N ARG A 105 -7.28 31.52 9.49
CA ARG A 105 -8.08 30.79 10.47
C ARG A 105 -7.27 30.42 11.70
N GLY A 106 -6.01 30.01 11.51
CA GLY A 106 -5.06 29.78 12.60
C GLY A 106 -4.78 31.04 13.42
N ARG A 107 -4.57 32.18 12.75
CA ARG A 107 -4.38 33.50 13.42
C ARG A 107 -5.59 33.89 14.26
N ILE A 108 -6.80 33.75 13.73
CA ILE A 108 -8.03 34.06 14.47
C ILE A 108 -8.16 33.17 15.70
N ASN A 109 -7.99 31.86 15.55
CA ASN A 109 -8.12 30.91 16.68
C ASN A 109 -7.07 31.19 17.76
N GLN A 110 -5.85 31.57 17.36
CA GLN A 110 -4.83 32.01 18.30
C GLN A 110 -5.26 33.27 19.07
N ASP A 111 -5.84 34.27 18.39
CA ASP A 111 -6.32 35.51 19.02
C ASP A 111 -7.57 35.28 19.91
N LEU A 112 -8.35 34.23 19.63
CA LEU A 112 -9.45 33.74 20.47
C LEU A 112 -8.98 32.92 21.68
N GLY A 113 -7.67 32.61 21.77
CA GLY A 113 -7.09 31.82 22.86
C GLY A 113 -7.15 30.31 22.65
N ASP A 114 -7.53 29.86 21.45
CA ASP A 114 -7.52 28.48 21.01
C ASP A 114 -6.21 28.14 20.29
N ALA A 115 -5.16 27.97 21.08
CA ALA A 115 -3.83 27.63 20.57
C ALA A 115 -3.77 26.25 19.90
N LEU A 116 -4.72 25.35 20.22
CA LEU A 116 -4.80 23.99 19.70
C LEU A 116 -5.21 23.99 18.23
N HIS A 117 -6.41 24.52 17.97
CA HIS A 117 -6.92 24.64 16.60
C HIS A 117 -6.03 25.57 15.77
N ALA A 118 -5.46 26.61 16.36
CA ALA A 118 -4.49 27.45 15.68
C ALA A 118 -3.29 26.64 15.13
N GLN A 119 -2.73 25.74 15.93
CA GLN A 119 -1.62 24.89 15.49
C GLN A 119 -2.03 23.95 14.36
N ASP A 120 -3.18 23.27 14.47
CA ASP A 120 -3.71 22.39 13.42
C ASP A 120 -3.91 23.16 12.10
N TYR A 121 -4.52 24.35 12.16
CA TYR A 121 -4.76 25.17 10.98
C TYR A 121 -3.47 25.71 10.35
N TYR A 122 -2.45 26.05 11.14
CA TYR A 122 -1.14 26.39 10.59
C TYR A 122 -0.45 25.19 9.91
N LEU A 123 -0.59 23.98 10.45
CA LEU A 123 -0.05 22.78 9.82
C LEU A 123 -0.78 22.45 8.52
N LYS A 124 -2.12 22.60 8.48
CA LYS A 124 -2.92 22.49 7.24
C LYS A 124 -2.51 23.52 6.20
N ALA A 125 -2.17 24.74 6.60
CA ALA A 125 -1.66 25.76 5.70
C ALA A 125 -0.32 25.38 5.04
N LEU A 126 0.45 24.44 5.62
CA LEU A 126 1.72 23.94 5.08
C LEU A 126 1.61 22.59 4.38
N GLN A 127 0.41 21.98 4.30
CA GLN A 127 0.24 20.64 3.72
C GLN A 127 0.77 20.54 2.28
N ASP A 128 0.53 21.58 1.49
CA ASP A 128 0.93 21.67 0.08
C ASP A 128 2.07 22.69 -0.14
N GLU A 129 2.99 22.84 0.84
CA GLU A 129 4.03 23.90 0.86
C GLU A 129 4.81 24.02 -0.46
N ASN A 130 5.17 22.89 -1.09
CA ASN A 130 5.96 22.87 -2.31
C ASN A 130 5.24 23.49 -3.53
N GLN A 131 3.92 23.65 -3.47
CA GLN A 131 3.11 24.27 -4.52
C GLN A 131 2.85 25.77 -4.27
N ILE A 132 3.27 26.30 -3.11
CA ILE A 132 3.04 27.68 -2.72
C ILE A 132 4.25 28.54 -3.11
N ASN A 133 4.01 29.53 -3.98
CA ASN A 133 5.05 30.48 -4.42
C ASN A 133 5.22 31.69 -3.48
N ASP A 134 4.36 31.86 -2.48
CA ASP A 134 4.46 32.93 -1.48
C ASP A 134 5.35 32.50 -0.30
N TYR A 135 6.67 32.68 -0.46
CA TYR A 135 7.64 32.37 0.60
C TYR A 135 7.49 33.26 1.85
N ILE A 136 6.92 34.46 1.72
CA ILE A 136 6.66 35.34 2.88
C ILE A 136 5.53 34.75 3.73
N LEU A 137 4.46 34.25 3.10
CA LEU A 137 3.38 33.53 3.78
C LEU A 137 3.91 32.28 4.49
N ILE A 138 4.71 31.46 3.80
CA ILE A 138 5.32 30.25 4.41
C ILE A 138 6.18 30.65 5.62
N GLY A 139 7.01 31.69 5.49
CA GLY A 139 7.81 32.22 6.60
C GLY A 139 6.96 32.64 7.78
N ARG A 140 5.82 33.31 7.54
CA ARG A 140 4.87 33.70 8.60
C ARG A 140 4.22 32.48 9.26
N ILE A 141 3.82 31.47 8.51
CA ILE A 141 3.23 30.26 9.07
C ILE A 141 4.24 29.55 9.99
N TYR A 142 5.48 29.36 9.52
CA TYR A 142 6.55 28.79 10.32
C TYR A 142 6.86 29.60 11.58
N SER A 143 6.89 30.94 11.47
CA SER A 143 7.08 31.82 12.63
C SER A 143 5.94 31.66 13.64
N SER A 144 4.69 31.57 13.19
CA SER A 144 3.53 31.37 14.06
C SER A 144 3.56 30.03 14.78
N ILE A 145 3.91 28.94 14.09
CA ILE A 145 4.07 27.61 14.70
C ILE A 145 5.21 27.64 15.75
N GLY A 146 6.36 28.21 15.40
CA GLY A 146 7.50 28.30 16.32
C GLY A 146 7.18 29.15 17.57
N MET A 147 6.43 30.22 17.40
CA MET A 147 5.95 31.06 18.50
C MET A 147 4.96 30.29 19.39
N LEU A 148 4.00 29.54 18.82
CA LEU A 148 3.09 28.68 19.58
C LEU A 148 3.86 27.65 20.40
N TYR A 149 4.83 26.94 19.82
CA TYR A 149 5.66 26.01 20.57
C TYR A 149 6.47 26.68 21.68
N THR A 150 6.94 27.92 21.45
CA THR A 150 7.63 28.70 22.49
C THR A 150 6.69 29.00 23.66
N TYR A 151 5.45 29.45 23.40
CA TYR A 151 4.46 29.69 24.44
C TYR A 151 4.03 28.41 25.17
N GLN A 152 3.99 27.28 24.46
CA GLN A 152 3.74 25.95 25.04
C GLN A 152 4.96 25.37 25.79
N ASN A 153 6.07 26.11 25.89
CA ASN A 153 7.32 25.67 26.49
C ASN A 153 7.89 24.39 25.87
N VAL A 154 7.68 24.19 24.55
CA VAL A 154 8.24 23.09 23.74
C VAL A 154 9.37 23.65 22.87
N TYR A 155 10.41 24.15 23.52
CA TYR A 155 11.48 24.92 22.86
C TYR A 155 12.25 24.12 21.81
N GLU A 156 12.40 22.81 22.01
CA GLU A 156 13.06 21.91 21.07
C GLU A 156 12.35 21.83 19.71
N LYS A 157 11.01 21.90 19.70
CA LYS A 157 10.22 21.97 18.46
C LYS A 157 10.16 23.40 17.92
N ALA A 158 10.18 24.43 18.78
CA ALA A 158 10.11 25.83 18.37
C ALA A 158 11.27 26.26 17.46
N LEU A 159 12.51 25.95 17.87
CA LEU A 159 13.73 26.42 17.20
C LEU A 159 13.83 25.95 15.73
N PRO A 160 13.56 24.68 15.36
CA PRO A 160 13.53 24.26 13.97
C PRO A 160 12.53 25.05 13.11
N TYR A 161 11.31 25.29 13.59
CA TYR A 161 10.31 26.07 12.87
C TYR A 161 10.71 27.53 12.73
N GLN A 162 11.26 28.14 13.79
CA GLN A 162 11.79 29.50 13.73
C GLN A 162 12.97 29.62 12.75
N ARG A 163 13.86 28.63 12.68
CA ARG A 163 14.95 28.60 11.68
C ARG A 163 14.41 28.52 10.25
N LYS A 164 13.45 27.63 10.00
CA LYS A 164 12.78 27.57 8.68
C LYS A 164 12.15 28.92 8.31
N ALA A 165 11.49 29.60 9.26
CA ALA A 165 10.95 30.94 9.03
C ALA A 165 12.04 31.96 8.67
N LEU A 166 13.17 31.93 9.38
CA LEU A 166 14.33 32.78 9.11
C LEU A 166 14.86 32.55 7.69
N ASP A 167 15.00 31.30 7.27
CA ASP A 167 15.47 30.95 5.93
C ASP A 167 14.53 31.49 4.84
N ARG A 168 13.20 31.35 5.02
CA ARG A 168 12.21 31.89 4.08
C ARG A 168 12.24 33.42 4.00
N PHE A 169 12.33 34.11 5.14
CA PHE A 169 12.42 35.58 5.13
C PHE A 169 13.76 36.09 4.60
N ALA A 170 14.86 35.35 4.82
CA ALA A 170 16.17 35.68 4.27
C ALA A 170 16.18 35.57 2.73
N LEU A 171 15.57 34.53 2.16
CA LEU A 171 15.40 34.38 0.71
C LEU A 171 14.66 35.56 0.09
N MET A 172 13.66 36.09 0.79
CA MET A 172 12.84 37.22 0.35
C MET A 172 13.38 38.59 0.76
N GLN A 173 14.53 38.64 1.46
CA GLN A 173 15.11 39.85 2.05
C GLN A 173 14.11 40.64 2.93
N ASP A 174 13.18 39.95 3.59
CA ASP A 174 12.18 40.56 4.46
C ASP A 174 12.79 40.88 5.83
N SER A 175 13.43 42.05 5.93
CA SER A 175 14.03 42.55 7.18
C SER A 175 13.06 42.57 8.37
N VAL A 176 11.77 42.81 8.13
CA VAL A 176 10.75 42.84 9.18
C VAL A 176 10.50 41.44 9.69
N GLY A 177 10.25 40.47 8.80
CA GLY A 177 10.11 39.05 9.13
C GLY A 177 11.33 38.49 9.87
N ILE A 178 12.54 38.77 9.36
CA ILE A 178 13.81 38.39 9.99
C ILE A 178 13.88 38.94 11.41
N SER A 179 13.58 40.24 11.61
CA SER A 179 13.65 40.87 12.93
C SER A 179 12.72 40.24 13.96
N TYR A 180 11.51 39.83 13.55
CA TYR A 180 10.55 39.18 14.43
C TYR A 180 11.02 37.78 14.81
N VAL A 181 11.46 36.98 13.84
CA VAL A 181 11.94 35.62 14.09
C VAL A 181 13.18 35.60 14.97
N LEU A 182 14.16 36.48 14.73
CA LEU A 182 15.35 36.59 15.58
C LEU A 182 15.01 36.95 17.03
N ARG A 183 14.05 37.87 17.22
CA ARG A 183 13.54 38.20 18.56
C ARG A 183 12.86 37.00 19.21
N ASP A 184 12.06 36.25 18.46
CA ASP A 184 11.36 35.08 19.00
C ASP A 184 12.34 33.94 19.34
N ILE A 185 13.40 33.73 18.56
CA ILE A 185 14.52 32.85 18.92
C ILE A 185 15.20 33.33 20.21
N GLY A 186 15.46 34.64 20.33
CA GLY A 186 15.99 35.24 21.56
C GLY A 186 15.11 34.97 22.79
N ARG A 187 13.78 35.01 22.62
CA ARG A 187 12.82 34.65 23.68
C ARG A 187 12.91 33.17 24.03
N THR A 188 12.99 32.30 23.03
CA THR A 188 13.16 30.86 23.25
C THR A 188 14.44 30.56 24.03
N PHE A 189 15.56 31.23 23.72
CA PHE A 189 16.79 31.09 24.50
C PHE A 189 16.73 31.70 25.89
N THR A 190 15.99 32.80 26.07
CA THR A 190 15.72 33.38 27.40
C THR A 190 14.97 32.38 28.27
N ALA A 191 13.97 31.72 27.71
CA ALA A 191 13.18 30.71 28.40
C ALA A 191 13.96 29.41 28.70
N LEU A 192 14.99 29.11 27.90
CA LEU A 192 15.98 28.05 28.15
C LEU A 192 17.09 28.49 29.12
N GLU A 193 17.00 29.68 29.71
CA GLU A 193 18.02 30.28 30.59
C GLU A 193 19.41 30.49 29.95
N LYS A 194 19.49 30.40 28.62
CA LYS A 194 20.72 30.63 27.84
C LYS A 194 20.88 32.11 27.51
N LYS A 195 21.18 32.91 28.54
CA LYS A 195 21.19 34.38 28.48
C LYS A 195 22.11 34.95 27.40
N ASP A 196 23.34 34.44 27.26
CA ASP A 196 24.28 34.96 26.27
C ASP A 196 23.80 34.71 24.83
N SER A 197 23.23 33.54 24.57
CA SER A 197 22.60 33.24 23.27
C SER A 197 21.41 34.16 23.01
N ALA A 198 20.55 34.36 24.02
CA ALA A 198 19.41 35.27 23.89
C ALA A 198 19.85 36.69 23.52
N ILE A 199 20.85 37.25 24.23
CA ILE A 199 21.41 38.57 23.94
C ILE A 199 21.94 38.65 22.51
N ALA A 200 22.73 37.68 22.08
CA ALA A 200 23.28 37.66 20.72
C ALA A 200 22.17 37.71 19.64
N TYR A 201 21.11 36.92 19.81
CA TYR A 201 19.97 36.93 18.88
C TYR A 201 19.16 38.24 18.93
N TYR A 202 18.97 38.84 20.11
CA TYR A 202 18.33 40.14 20.23
C TYR A 202 19.17 41.26 19.60
N GLU A 203 20.49 41.23 19.74
CA GLU A 203 21.39 42.19 19.10
C GLU A 203 21.36 42.05 17.58
N GLN A 204 21.35 40.82 17.05
CA GLN A 204 21.12 40.59 15.62
C GLN A 204 19.76 41.13 15.17
N ALA A 205 18.69 40.91 15.96
CA ALA A 205 17.37 41.46 15.65
C ALA A 205 17.42 42.99 15.57
N LEU A 206 18.14 43.68 16.47
CA LEU A 206 18.26 45.15 16.46
C LEU A 206 18.94 45.72 15.21
N LEU A 207 19.82 44.96 14.56
CA LEU A 207 20.51 45.38 13.33
C LEU A 207 19.55 45.48 12.15
N VAL A 208 18.56 44.57 12.08
CA VAL A 208 17.60 44.47 10.96
C VAL A 208 16.23 45.07 11.27
N CYS A 209 15.92 45.29 12.54
CA CYS A 209 14.62 45.76 13.01
C CYS A 209 14.36 47.24 12.64
N SER A 210 13.13 47.54 12.21
CA SER A 210 12.69 48.92 11.98
C SER A 210 12.63 49.73 13.28
N SER A 211 12.82 51.04 13.20
CA SER A 211 12.82 51.94 14.37
C SER A 211 11.57 51.79 15.25
N ARG A 212 10.41 51.52 14.65
CA ARG A 212 9.13 51.28 15.34
C ARG A 212 9.17 50.05 16.26
N ASN A 213 9.89 49.01 15.88
CA ASN A 213 9.88 47.71 16.55
C ASN A 213 11.08 47.49 17.51
N LYS A 214 12.15 48.28 17.38
CA LYS A 214 13.32 48.24 18.29
C LYS A 214 12.98 48.35 19.79
N PRO A 215 12.00 49.15 20.24
CA PRO A 215 11.63 49.26 21.65
C PRO A 215 11.22 47.93 22.29
N LEU A 216 10.60 47.02 21.52
CA LEU A 216 10.25 45.68 22.00
C LEU A 216 11.49 44.88 22.36
N VAL A 217 12.54 44.98 21.54
CA VAL A 217 13.81 44.26 21.74
C VAL A 217 14.65 44.89 22.84
N TYR A 218 14.63 46.24 22.96
CA TYR A 218 15.31 46.95 24.03
C TYR A 218 14.79 46.55 25.42
N GLY A 219 13.48 46.35 25.57
CA GLY A 219 12.89 45.89 26.85
C GLY A 219 13.41 44.52 27.28
N GLU A 220 13.47 43.56 26.36
CA GLU A 220 13.97 42.20 26.63
C GLU A 220 15.47 42.24 27.03
N LEU A 221 16.28 42.99 26.26
CA LEU A 221 17.70 43.18 26.55
C LEU A 221 17.93 43.88 27.90
N ALA A 222 17.13 44.90 28.24
CA ALA A 222 17.26 45.60 29.51
C ALA A 222 17.09 44.65 30.70
N SER A 223 16.10 43.76 30.65
CA SER A 223 15.88 42.75 31.69
C SER A 223 17.07 41.78 31.80
N LEU A 224 17.58 41.28 30.66
CA LEU A 224 18.72 40.35 30.64
C LEU A 224 20.01 40.99 31.16
N TYR A 225 20.27 42.25 30.84
CA TYR A 225 21.45 42.96 31.36
C TYR A 225 21.37 43.24 32.86
N ILE A 226 20.18 43.40 33.45
CA ILE A 226 20.01 43.43 34.93
C ILE A 226 20.45 42.09 35.52
N ASP A 227 20.01 40.98 34.91
CA ASP A 227 20.33 39.64 35.38
C ASP A 227 21.81 39.27 35.24
N LYS A 228 22.54 39.94 34.34
CA LYS A 228 24.01 39.84 34.21
C LYS A 228 24.77 40.78 35.16
N GLY A 229 24.08 41.70 35.85
CA GLY A 229 24.71 42.74 36.67
C GLY A 229 25.24 43.94 35.89
N GLU A 230 24.99 44.02 34.58
CA GLU A 230 25.42 45.13 33.71
C GLU A 230 24.40 46.29 33.72
N TYR A 231 24.21 46.89 34.90
CA TYR A 231 23.14 47.85 35.19
C TYR A 231 23.17 49.10 34.29
N LEU A 232 24.36 49.63 33.97
CA LEU A 232 24.50 50.80 33.11
C LEU A 232 23.99 50.52 31.67
N LYS A 233 24.30 49.34 31.14
CA LYS A 233 23.82 48.93 29.81
C LYS A 233 22.30 48.76 29.83
N SER A 234 21.77 48.11 30.87
CA SER A 234 20.32 47.99 31.04
C SER A 234 19.63 49.36 31.05
N TYR A 235 20.12 50.30 31.86
CA TYR A 235 19.55 51.64 31.94
C TYR A 235 19.54 52.36 30.59
N LYS A 236 20.63 52.26 29.81
CA LYS A 236 20.69 52.81 28.43
C LYS A 236 19.61 52.22 27.52
N TYR A 237 19.35 50.91 27.60
CA TYR A 237 18.28 50.30 26.81
C TYR A 237 16.89 50.75 27.27
N ILE A 238 16.66 50.88 28.57
CA ILE A 238 15.39 51.41 29.10
C ILE A 238 15.15 52.85 28.61
N GLN A 239 16.17 53.71 28.64
CA GLN A 239 16.06 55.08 28.11
C GLN A 239 15.63 55.09 26.64
N LYS A 240 16.18 54.18 25.82
CA LYS A 240 15.76 54.04 24.41
C LYS A 240 14.30 53.60 24.25
N VAL A 241 13.76 52.80 25.18
CA VAL A 241 12.33 52.47 25.19
C VAL A 241 11.49 53.70 25.52
N LEU A 242 11.86 54.45 26.56
CA LEU A 242 11.12 55.63 27.03
C LEU A 242 11.14 56.81 26.03
N SER A 243 12.19 56.93 25.23
CA SER A 243 12.27 57.91 24.14
C SER A 243 11.45 57.54 22.90
N SER A 244 10.90 56.32 22.84
CA SER A 244 10.16 55.84 21.66
C SER A 244 8.72 56.37 21.60
N PRO A 245 8.18 56.67 20.40
CA PRO A 245 6.77 56.96 20.21
C PRO A 245 5.84 55.79 20.63
N SER A 246 6.33 54.55 20.65
CA SER A 246 5.56 53.36 21.06
C SER A 246 5.55 53.10 22.58
N LYS A 247 6.01 54.05 23.41
CA LYS A 247 6.16 53.86 24.86
C LYS A 247 4.88 53.49 25.60
N LYS A 248 3.69 53.91 25.13
CA LYS A 248 2.42 53.76 25.87
C LYS A 248 2.07 52.30 26.17
N VAL A 249 2.33 51.38 25.24
CA VAL A 249 2.04 49.94 25.41
C VAL A 249 3.09 49.24 26.27
N LEU A 250 4.31 49.77 26.29
CA LEU A 250 5.46 49.15 26.97
C LEU A 250 5.75 49.79 28.33
N LEU A 251 4.90 50.71 28.78
CA LEU A 251 5.18 51.56 29.93
C LEU A 251 5.28 50.75 31.21
N ASP A 252 4.26 49.95 31.54
CA ASP A 252 4.22 49.20 32.80
C ASP A 252 5.33 48.14 32.88
N PRO A 253 5.61 47.32 31.85
CA PRO A 253 6.75 46.41 31.86
C PRO A 253 8.10 47.15 32.00
N THR A 254 8.22 48.33 31.39
CA THR A 254 9.44 49.15 31.49
C THR A 254 9.61 49.71 32.91
N TYR A 255 8.53 50.16 33.55
CA TYR A 255 8.53 50.61 34.94
C TYR A 255 8.87 49.47 35.90
N LEU A 256 8.36 48.27 35.68
CA LEU A 256 8.75 47.11 36.48
C LEU A 256 10.26 46.83 36.33
N THR A 257 10.78 46.93 35.11
CA THR A 257 12.21 46.75 34.82
C THR A 257 13.06 47.83 35.51
N LEU A 258 12.60 49.10 35.53
CA LEU A 258 13.24 50.18 36.29
C LEU A 258 13.19 49.94 37.80
N GLY A 259 12.04 49.52 38.33
CA GLY A 259 11.89 49.17 39.74
C GLY A 259 12.88 48.10 40.17
N LYS A 260 12.99 47.02 39.38
CA LYS A 260 14.01 45.96 39.55
C LYS A 260 15.43 46.50 39.47
N LEU A 261 15.73 47.33 38.47
CA LEU A 261 17.06 47.93 38.29
C LEU A 261 17.46 48.75 39.53
N PHE A 262 16.58 49.67 39.96
CA PHE A 262 16.86 50.55 41.08
C PHE A 262 16.97 49.79 42.41
N HIS A 263 16.17 48.74 42.59
CA HIS A 263 16.34 47.82 43.73
C HIS A 263 17.73 47.19 43.71
N LYS A 264 18.19 46.66 42.57
CA LYS A 264 19.54 46.08 42.44
C LYS A 264 20.68 47.08 42.60
N THR A 265 20.48 48.35 42.25
CA THR A 265 21.47 49.42 42.45
C THR A 265 21.32 50.15 43.78
N ASN A 266 20.52 49.64 44.71
CA ASN A 266 20.27 50.23 46.03
C ASN A 266 19.71 51.67 46.01
N GLN A 267 19.00 52.05 44.94
CA GLN A 267 18.29 53.33 44.81
C GLN A 267 16.83 53.15 45.24
N ILE A 268 16.65 53.01 46.55
CA ILE A 268 15.41 52.50 47.13
C ILE A 268 14.18 53.37 46.84
N ASP A 269 14.29 54.70 46.92
CA ASP A 269 13.14 55.59 46.69
C ASP A 269 12.65 55.52 45.24
N SER A 270 13.57 55.49 44.28
CA SER A 270 13.24 55.29 42.87
C SER A 270 12.62 53.91 42.63
N ALA A 271 13.13 52.86 43.30
CA ALA A 271 12.54 51.53 43.20
C ALA A 271 11.08 51.54 43.66
N TYR A 272 10.77 52.13 44.82
CA TYR A 272 9.39 52.27 45.30
C TYR A 272 8.49 53.03 44.33
N PHE A 273 8.97 54.15 43.80
CA PHE A 273 8.21 54.98 42.89
C PHE A 273 7.75 54.17 41.66
N TYR A 274 8.67 53.52 40.96
CA TYR A 274 8.34 52.77 39.75
C TYR A 274 7.54 51.50 40.04
N LEU A 275 7.83 50.78 41.12
CA LEU A 275 7.08 49.58 41.49
C LEU A 275 5.62 49.90 41.88
N ARG A 276 5.37 51.01 42.57
CA ARG A 276 4.01 51.45 42.90
C ARG A 276 3.18 51.82 41.67
N LEU A 277 3.79 52.36 40.62
CA LEU A 277 3.08 52.62 39.35
C LEU A 277 2.56 51.31 38.72
N CYS A 278 3.23 50.19 38.96
CA CYS A 278 2.89 48.89 38.37
C CYS A 278 1.77 48.14 39.12
N THR A 279 1.40 48.52 40.34
CA THR A 279 0.41 47.77 41.15
C THR A 279 -0.99 47.78 40.53
N ASN A 280 -1.29 48.78 39.70
CA ASN A 280 -2.57 48.94 39.00
C ASN A 280 -2.48 48.57 37.51
N SER A 281 -1.40 47.93 37.07
CA SER A 281 -1.22 47.56 35.66
C SER A 281 -2.31 46.57 35.21
N PRO A 282 -2.87 46.68 33.99
CA PRO A 282 -3.76 45.66 33.45
C PRO A 282 -3.05 44.32 33.22
N ILE A 283 -1.71 44.29 33.23
CA ILE A 283 -0.92 43.08 33.01
C ILE A 283 -0.68 42.37 34.35
N ILE A 284 -1.33 41.21 34.53
CA ILE A 284 -1.25 40.39 35.76
C ILE A 284 0.20 40.08 36.15
N LYS A 285 1.05 39.70 35.17
CA LYS A 285 2.47 39.40 35.40
C LYS A 285 3.24 40.63 35.92
N THR A 286 2.91 41.82 35.42
CA THR A 286 3.55 43.07 35.84
C THR A 286 3.17 43.43 37.28
N ARG A 287 1.88 43.29 37.62
CA ARG A 287 1.39 43.46 39.01
C ARG A 287 2.07 42.49 39.97
N ALA A 288 2.12 41.20 39.60
CA ALA A 288 2.74 40.17 40.43
C ALA A 288 4.23 40.51 40.70
N GLY A 289 4.97 40.88 39.65
CA GLY A 289 6.34 41.33 39.78
C GLY A 289 6.49 42.56 40.69
N ALA A 290 5.58 43.53 40.58
CA ALA A 290 5.60 44.73 41.40
C ALA A 290 5.44 44.40 42.90
N PHE A 291 4.42 43.61 43.25
CA PHE A 291 4.19 43.18 44.64
C PHE A 291 5.33 42.32 45.18
N TYR A 292 5.93 41.46 44.36
CA TYR A 292 7.10 40.67 44.73
C TYR A 292 8.29 41.57 45.14
N TYR A 293 8.67 42.54 44.30
CA TYR A 293 9.80 43.42 44.63
C TYR A 293 9.46 44.39 45.76
N LEU A 294 8.22 44.87 45.87
CA LEU A 294 7.79 45.67 47.02
C LEU A 294 7.88 44.87 48.32
N ALA A 295 7.45 43.61 48.33
CA ALA A 295 7.62 42.73 49.49
C ALA A 295 9.10 42.59 49.85
N GLN A 296 10.00 42.35 48.88
CA GLN A 296 11.44 42.28 49.14
C GLN A 296 12.00 43.56 49.79
N LEU A 297 11.62 44.72 49.29
CA LEU A 297 12.04 46.01 49.87
C LEU A 297 11.54 46.20 51.30
N GLU A 298 10.28 45.87 51.58
CA GLU A 298 9.73 45.94 52.96
C GLU A 298 10.40 44.93 53.88
N LEU A 299 10.78 43.75 53.38
CA LEU A 299 11.53 42.75 54.12
C LEU A 299 12.94 43.25 54.50
N GLU A 300 13.67 43.82 53.54
CA GLU A 300 14.99 44.42 53.76
C GLU A 300 14.94 45.55 54.81
N LYS A 301 13.86 46.33 54.81
CA LYS A 301 13.60 47.39 55.80
C LYS A 301 13.00 46.89 57.12
N LYS A 302 12.72 45.59 57.25
CA LYS A 302 12.06 44.97 58.43
C LYS A 302 10.67 45.55 58.73
N HIS A 303 9.95 46.00 57.72
CA HIS A 303 8.56 46.45 57.81
C HIS A 303 7.59 45.27 57.65
N TRP A 304 7.50 44.43 58.68
CA TRP A 304 6.78 43.14 58.62
C TRP A 304 5.32 43.24 58.18
N LYS A 305 4.60 44.29 58.60
CA LYS A 305 3.19 44.49 58.22
C LYS A 305 3.03 44.73 56.72
N ASN A 306 3.84 45.63 56.15
CA ASN A 306 3.78 45.94 54.72
C ASN A 306 4.30 44.78 53.88
N TYR A 307 5.33 44.08 54.36
CA TYR A 307 5.79 42.82 53.77
C TYR A 307 4.64 41.83 53.62
N ALA A 308 3.91 41.54 54.71
CA ALA A 308 2.79 40.60 54.68
C ALA A 308 1.68 41.03 53.69
N ILE A 309 1.32 42.32 53.66
CA ILE A 309 0.32 42.84 52.72
C ILE A 309 0.75 42.62 51.26
N ASN A 310 1.97 43.01 50.91
CA ASN A 310 2.48 42.84 49.55
C ASN A 310 2.64 41.35 49.18
N GLN A 311 3.04 40.52 50.14
CA GLN A 311 3.20 39.08 49.94
C GLN A 311 1.87 38.39 49.65
N ILE A 312 0.80 38.71 50.39
CA ILE A 312 -0.56 38.18 50.13
C ILE A 312 -1.01 38.53 48.71
N GLN A 313 -0.84 39.79 48.32
CA GLN A 313 -1.20 40.25 46.96
C GLN A 313 -0.38 39.54 45.87
N TYR A 314 0.90 39.29 46.13
CA TYR A 314 1.74 38.50 45.23
C TYR A 314 1.26 37.04 45.13
N GLU A 315 0.88 36.41 46.24
CA GLU A 315 0.43 35.03 46.27
C GLU A 315 -0.90 34.83 45.51
N GLU A 316 -1.89 35.71 45.73
CA GLU A 316 -3.16 35.69 44.97
C GLU A 316 -2.92 35.78 43.45
N LEU A 317 -1.99 36.65 43.04
CA LEU A 317 -1.61 36.81 41.64
C LEU A 317 -0.81 35.63 41.12
N ARG A 318 0.10 35.06 41.92
CA ARG A 318 0.89 33.88 41.58
C ARG A 318 -0.02 32.67 41.37
N ASP A 319 -1.02 32.49 42.22
CA ASP A 319 -1.99 31.41 42.11
C ASP A 319 -2.84 31.57 40.85
N SER A 320 -3.26 32.80 40.53
CA SER A 320 -3.93 33.12 39.27
C SER A 320 -3.04 32.80 38.04
N ILE A 321 -1.75 33.18 38.08
CA ILE A 321 -0.79 32.87 37.01
C ILE A 321 -0.56 31.36 36.89
N ASN A 322 -0.43 30.66 38.01
CA ASN A 322 -0.23 29.22 38.05
C ASN A 322 -1.44 28.48 37.52
N LEU A 323 -2.66 28.91 37.85
CA LEU A 323 -3.89 28.35 37.31
C LEU A 323 -3.93 28.49 35.78
N ILE A 324 -3.65 29.69 35.25
CA ILE A 324 -3.55 29.91 33.81
C ILE A 324 -2.50 28.98 33.18
N LYS A 325 -1.32 28.87 33.79
CA LYS A 325 -0.24 28.00 33.33
C LYS A 325 -0.62 26.52 33.36
N GLN A 326 -1.33 26.08 34.40
CA GLN A 326 -1.83 24.71 34.53
C GLN A 326 -2.88 24.42 33.47
N THR A 327 -3.86 25.31 33.27
CA THR A 327 -4.85 25.20 32.20
C THR A 327 -4.18 25.12 30.83
N GLU A 328 -3.18 25.96 30.55
CA GLU A 328 -2.38 25.88 29.32
C GLU A 328 -1.61 24.55 29.21
N SER A 329 -1.06 24.04 30.32
CA SER A 329 -0.33 22.76 30.33
C SER A 329 -1.24 21.54 30.11
N ILE A 330 -2.48 21.58 30.60
CA ILE A 330 -3.49 20.55 30.36
C ILE A 330 -3.89 20.57 28.88
N ARG A 331 -4.22 21.75 28.34
CA ARG A 331 -4.48 21.93 26.90
C ARG A 331 -3.31 21.45 26.04
N LYS A 332 -2.07 21.68 26.48
CA LYS A 332 -0.85 21.15 25.82
C LYS A 332 -0.81 19.62 25.85
N MET A 333 -1.14 18.99 26.97
CA MET A 333 -1.11 17.52 27.09
C MET A 333 -2.18 16.87 26.20
N GLU A 334 -3.38 17.46 26.16
CA GLU A 334 -4.43 17.10 25.21
C GLU A 334 -3.94 17.27 23.76
N SER A 335 -3.29 18.39 23.44
CA SER A 335 -2.67 18.62 22.11
C SER A 335 -1.73 17.51 21.67
N LEU A 336 -0.78 17.17 22.55
CA LEU A 336 0.24 16.18 22.25
C LEU A 336 -0.38 14.80 22.11
N TYR A 337 -1.38 14.50 22.94
CA TYR A 337 -2.12 13.24 22.85
C TYR A 337 -2.88 13.12 21.53
N ASP A 338 -3.66 14.13 21.15
CA ASP A 338 -4.43 14.15 19.90
C ASP A 338 -3.52 14.09 18.67
N TYR A 339 -2.40 14.82 18.71
CA TYR A 339 -1.37 14.77 17.68
C TYR A 339 -0.77 13.36 17.54
N HIS A 340 -0.33 12.75 18.64
CA HIS A 340 0.23 11.39 18.61
C HIS A 340 -0.82 10.36 18.16
N GLN A 341 -2.10 10.57 18.49
CA GLN A 341 -3.17 9.73 18.00
C GLN A 341 -3.36 9.88 16.48
N ALA A 342 -3.32 11.11 15.95
CA ALA A 342 -3.40 11.38 14.52
C ALA A 342 -2.20 10.82 13.75
N GLU A 343 -0.98 11.02 14.27
CA GLU A 343 0.26 10.45 13.72
C GLU A 343 0.22 8.92 13.68
N SER A 344 -0.26 8.27 14.76
CA SER A 344 -0.45 6.83 14.80
C SER A 344 -1.46 6.35 13.75
N LYS A 345 -2.56 7.07 13.56
CA LYS A 345 -3.56 6.77 12.51
C LYS A 345 -2.96 6.93 11.11
N PHE A 346 -2.21 8.00 10.86
CA PHE A 346 -1.53 8.23 9.58
C PHE A 346 -0.49 7.13 9.28
N LEU A 347 0.33 6.77 10.26
CA LEU A 347 1.33 5.72 10.10
C LEU A 347 0.67 4.35 9.82
N LYS A 348 -0.43 4.04 10.52
CA LYS A 348 -1.24 2.85 10.24
C LYS A 348 -1.80 2.87 8.82
N ALA A 349 -2.34 4.01 8.36
CA ALA A 349 -2.87 4.15 7.00
C ALA A 349 -1.77 3.96 5.94
N LYS A 350 -0.57 4.51 6.17
CA LYS A 350 0.59 4.33 5.28
C LYS A 350 1.00 2.86 5.19
N ILE A 351 1.11 2.16 6.32
CA ILE A 351 1.40 0.72 6.36
C ILE A 351 0.32 -0.09 5.61
N LEU A 352 -0.95 0.32 5.69
CA LEU A 352 -2.03 -0.34 4.94
C LEU A 352 -1.92 -0.11 3.44
N LEU A 353 -1.56 1.10 3.00
CA LEU A 353 -1.30 1.41 1.59
C LEU A 353 -0.12 0.60 1.05
N ASP A 354 1.01 0.57 1.76
CA ASP A 354 2.18 -0.22 1.36
C ASP A 354 1.83 -1.72 1.26
N LYS A 355 1.04 -2.24 2.20
CA LYS A 355 0.53 -3.61 2.14
C LYS A 355 -0.41 -3.86 0.96
N MET A 356 -1.22 -2.86 0.56
CA MET A 356 -2.10 -2.94 -0.60
C MET A 356 -1.29 -3.01 -1.90
N GLU A 357 -0.26 -2.19 -2.04
CA GLU A 357 0.65 -2.22 -3.20
C GLU A 357 1.37 -3.56 -3.32
N ILE A 358 1.94 -4.07 -2.22
CA ILE A 358 2.60 -5.38 -2.19
C ILE A 358 1.61 -6.49 -2.58
N ARG A 359 0.38 -6.46 -2.05
CA ARG A 359 -0.66 -7.44 -2.39
C ARG A 359 -1.05 -7.37 -3.86
N TYR A 360 -1.20 -6.16 -4.41
CA TYR A 360 -1.50 -5.97 -5.83
C TYR A 360 -0.41 -6.59 -6.71
N LEU A 361 0.86 -6.38 -6.36
CA LEU A 361 2.00 -6.95 -7.08
C LEU A 361 2.00 -8.50 -7.04
N TYR A 362 1.67 -9.10 -5.89
CA TYR A 362 1.51 -10.56 -5.79
C TYR A 362 0.37 -11.10 -6.65
N VAL A 363 -0.78 -10.40 -6.72
CA VAL A 363 -1.91 -10.81 -7.57
C VAL A 363 -1.51 -10.74 -9.05
N CYS A 364 -0.80 -9.69 -9.48
CA CYS A 364 -0.28 -9.58 -10.83
C CYS A 364 0.72 -10.70 -11.17
N LEU A 365 1.66 -10.99 -10.26
CA LEU A 365 2.63 -12.07 -10.42
C LEU A 365 1.92 -13.43 -10.56
N PHE A 366 0.97 -13.72 -9.66
CA PHE A 366 0.19 -14.96 -9.69
C PHE A 366 -0.63 -15.09 -10.98
N GLY A 367 -1.28 -14.01 -11.41
CA GLY A 367 -1.99 -13.95 -12.69
C GLY A 367 -1.08 -14.25 -13.88
N GLY A 368 0.13 -13.69 -13.90
CA GLY A 368 1.14 -13.96 -14.94
C GLY A 368 1.58 -15.42 -14.98
N VAL A 369 1.85 -16.03 -13.82
CA VAL A 369 2.22 -17.45 -13.73
C VAL A 369 1.08 -18.36 -14.21
N CYS A 370 -0.16 -18.08 -13.81
CA CYS A 370 -1.33 -18.81 -14.29
C CYS A 370 -1.48 -18.74 -15.82
N LEU A 371 -1.26 -17.57 -16.42
CA LEU A 371 -1.31 -17.39 -17.86
C LEU A 371 -0.24 -18.23 -18.57
N ILE A 372 0.99 -18.24 -18.05
CA ILE A 372 2.10 -19.05 -18.57
C ILE A 372 1.76 -20.53 -18.48
N CYS A 373 1.20 -21.00 -17.37
CA CYS A 373 0.77 -22.39 -17.19
C CYS A 373 -0.30 -22.80 -18.23
N VAL A 374 -1.27 -21.92 -18.52
CA VAL A 374 -2.27 -22.16 -19.56
C VAL A 374 -1.62 -22.29 -20.94
N VAL A 375 -0.70 -21.38 -21.28
CA VAL A 375 0.03 -21.42 -22.56
C VAL A 375 0.84 -22.72 -22.69
N ILE A 376 1.56 -23.12 -21.64
CA ILE A 376 2.30 -24.39 -21.61
C ILE A 376 1.34 -25.57 -21.78
N GLY A 377 0.20 -25.56 -21.09
CA GLY A 377 -0.84 -26.59 -21.22
C GLY A 377 -1.35 -26.73 -22.65
N VAL A 378 -1.66 -25.62 -23.32
CA VAL A 378 -2.08 -25.60 -24.74
C VAL A 378 -0.99 -26.17 -25.65
N ILE A 379 0.27 -25.79 -25.42
CA ILE A 379 1.42 -26.30 -26.18
C ILE A 379 1.57 -27.81 -25.98
N CYS A 380 1.48 -28.30 -24.74
CA CYS A 380 1.54 -29.74 -24.44
C CYS A 380 0.40 -30.52 -25.11
N VAL A 381 -0.83 -30.00 -25.07
CA VAL A 381 -1.98 -30.61 -25.74
C VAL A 381 -1.75 -30.64 -27.25
N TYR A 382 -1.29 -29.54 -27.85
CA TYR A 382 -0.95 -29.48 -29.27
C TYR A 382 0.09 -30.53 -29.65
N PHE A 383 1.18 -30.65 -28.89
CA PHE A 383 2.22 -31.65 -29.15
C PHE A 383 1.73 -33.09 -28.95
N SER A 384 0.91 -33.36 -27.93
CA SER A 384 0.34 -34.69 -27.69
C SER A 384 -0.62 -35.11 -28.81
N MET A 385 -1.46 -34.18 -29.28
CA MET A 385 -2.35 -34.35 -30.43
C MET A 385 -1.55 -34.62 -31.70
N LYS A 386 -0.48 -33.86 -31.95
CA LYS A 386 0.41 -34.06 -33.11
C LYS A 386 1.05 -35.46 -33.08
N ARG A 387 1.56 -35.91 -31.92
CA ARG A 387 2.11 -37.28 -31.77
C ARG A 387 1.06 -38.36 -32.03
N LYS A 388 -0.17 -38.20 -31.51
CA LYS A 388 -1.28 -39.14 -31.77
C LYS A 388 -1.61 -39.22 -33.26
N ARG A 389 -1.68 -38.08 -33.95
CA ARG A 389 -1.93 -38.02 -35.41
C ARG A 389 -0.83 -38.72 -36.21
N MET A 390 0.43 -38.53 -35.85
CA MET A 390 1.56 -39.22 -36.51
C MET A 390 1.48 -40.73 -36.36
N LYS A 391 1.19 -41.24 -35.14
CA LYS A 391 1.02 -42.69 -34.89
C LYS A 391 -0.16 -43.28 -35.66
N LEU A 392 -1.29 -42.57 -35.72
CA LEU A 392 -2.45 -42.99 -36.49
C LEU A 392 -2.15 -43.07 -37.99
N CYS A 393 -1.32 -42.14 -38.50
CA CYS A 393 -0.88 -42.16 -39.89
C CYS A 393 -0.02 -43.40 -40.18
N GLU A 394 0.95 -43.71 -39.31
CA GLU A 394 1.79 -44.90 -39.40
C GLU A 394 0.97 -46.21 -39.34
N GLN A 395 -0.04 -46.27 -38.46
CA GLN A 395 -0.94 -47.42 -38.36
C GLN A 395 -1.79 -47.60 -39.63
N ARG A 396 -2.30 -46.51 -40.21
CA ARG A 396 -3.05 -46.55 -41.47
C ARG A 396 -2.21 -47.05 -42.62
N GLU A 397 -0.95 -46.64 -42.69
CA GLU A 397 0.00 -47.11 -43.70
C GLU A 397 0.28 -48.61 -43.56
N LYS A 398 0.56 -49.09 -42.34
CA LYS A 398 0.73 -50.53 -42.08
C LYS A 398 -0.51 -51.34 -42.45
N LEU A 399 -1.70 -50.83 -42.10
CA LEU A 399 -2.97 -51.47 -42.44
C LEU A 399 -3.18 -51.51 -43.96
N PHE A 400 -2.82 -50.44 -44.67
CA PHE A 400 -2.90 -50.37 -46.12
C PHE A 400 -1.97 -51.41 -46.78
N VAL A 401 -0.72 -51.52 -46.33
CA VAL A 401 0.24 -52.53 -46.82
C VAL A 401 -0.27 -53.95 -46.58
N LEU A 402 -0.82 -54.23 -45.39
CA LEU A 402 -1.42 -55.53 -45.06
C LEU A 402 -2.64 -55.86 -45.92
N LYS A 403 -3.51 -54.88 -46.21
CA LYS A 403 -4.66 -55.07 -47.10
C LYS A 403 -4.23 -55.39 -48.52
N LYS A 404 -3.25 -54.67 -49.06
CA LYS A 404 -2.71 -54.92 -50.39
C LYS A 404 -2.08 -56.33 -50.49
N LYS A 405 -1.29 -56.71 -49.49
CA LYS A 405 -0.73 -58.07 -49.42
C LYS A 405 -1.81 -59.15 -49.38
N ARG A 406 -2.90 -58.92 -48.66
CA ARG A 406 -4.07 -59.82 -48.63
C ARG A 406 -4.71 -59.99 -50.00
N GLU A 407 -4.90 -58.89 -50.73
CA GLU A 407 -5.44 -58.93 -52.09
C GLU A 407 -4.51 -59.72 -53.03
N GLU A 408 -3.21 -59.49 -52.95
CA GLU A 408 -2.20 -60.24 -53.73
C GLU A 408 -2.20 -61.74 -53.40
N ASP A 409 -2.25 -62.11 -52.12
CA ASP A 409 -2.30 -63.50 -51.68
C ASP A 409 -3.61 -64.18 -52.12
N GLN A 410 -4.73 -63.44 -52.15
CA GLN A 410 -6.02 -63.96 -52.60
C GLN A 410 -6.05 -64.20 -54.12
N ILE A 411 -5.50 -63.29 -54.91
CA ILE A 411 -5.33 -63.47 -56.36
C ILE A 411 -4.42 -64.68 -56.66
N ARG A 412 -3.34 -64.87 -55.89
CA ARG A 412 -2.44 -66.02 -56.03
C ARG A 412 -3.14 -67.35 -55.73
N LEU A 413 -3.97 -67.39 -54.68
CA LEU A 413 -4.77 -68.57 -54.36
C LEU A 413 -5.72 -68.93 -55.51
N GLU A 414 -6.47 -67.95 -56.03
CA GLU A 414 -7.38 -68.17 -57.16
C GLU A 414 -6.63 -68.62 -58.43
N HIS A 415 -5.44 -68.08 -58.67
CA HIS A 415 -4.59 -68.49 -59.79
C HIS A 415 -4.10 -69.95 -59.63
N ASN A 416 -3.60 -70.29 -58.45
CA ASN A 416 -3.13 -71.64 -58.13
C ASN A 416 -4.27 -72.67 -58.24
N GLU A 417 -5.47 -72.35 -57.75
CA GLU A 417 -6.65 -73.23 -57.88
C GLU A 417 -7.03 -73.47 -59.35
N LYS A 418 -7.01 -72.44 -60.20
CA LYS A 418 -7.24 -72.60 -61.65
C LYS A 418 -6.15 -73.45 -62.32
N MET A 419 -4.89 -73.28 -61.92
CA MET A 419 -3.77 -74.06 -62.46
C MET A 419 -3.86 -75.54 -62.06
N ILE A 420 -4.21 -75.82 -60.81
CA ILE A 420 -4.45 -77.19 -60.32
C ILE A 420 -5.59 -77.84 -61.13
N GLN A 421 -6.71 -77.13 -61.34
CA GLN A 421 -7.82 -77.64 -62.16
C GLN A 421 -7.40 -77.92 -63.61
N CYS A 422 -6.55 -77.07 -64.20
CA CYS A 422 -6.03 -77.27 -65.55
C CYS A 422 -5.12 -78.51 -65.63
N LEU A 423 -4.23 -78.67 -64.64
CA LEU A 423 -3.35 -79.83 -64.53
C LEU A 423 -4.13 -81.12 -64.29
N GLU A 424 -5.19 -81.08 -63.47
CA GLU A 424 -6.10 -82.21 -63.25
C GLU A 424 -6.79 -82.63 -64.56
N LYS A 425 -7.32 -81.67 -65.29
CA LYS A 425 -7.96 -81.91 -66.59
C LYS A 425 -6.99 -82.50 -67.61
N GLN A 426 -5.75 -82.01 -67.67
CA GLN A 426 -4.71 -82.57 -68.54
C GLN A 426 -4.29 -83.99 -68.14
N LEU A 427 -4.26 -84.29 -66.83
CA LEU A 427 -4.03 -85.64 -66.32
C LEU A 427 -5.18 -86.61 -66.63
N GLU A 428 -6.44 -86.15 -66.65
CA GLU A 428 -7.62 -86.97 -66.94
C GLU A 428 -7.86 -87.18 -68.44
N GLU A 429 -7.64 -86.17 -69.29
CA GLU A 429 -7.99 -86.22 -70.73
C GLU A 429 -7.00 -87.01 -71.60
N SER A 430 -5.85 -87.47 -71.09
CA SER A 430 -4.79 -88.05 -71.92
C SER A 430 -4.21 -89.40 -71.42
N SER A 431 -4.88 -90.50 -71.76
CA SER A 431 -4.39 -91.86 -71.49
C SER A 431 -3.28 -92.35 -72.44
N MET A 432 -2.97 -91.63 -73.55
CA MET A 432 -2.13 -92.15 -74.65
C MET A 432 -1.05 -91.20 -75.22
N ALA A 433 -0.87 -89.97 -74.70
CA ALA A 433 -0.07 -88.94 -75.38
C ALA A 433 1.20 -88.41 -74.65
N TYR A 434 1.49 -88.83 -73.42
CA TYR A 434 2.64 -88.33 -72.63
C TYR A 434 3.48 -89.46 -72.05
N THR A 435 4.79 -89.23 -71.94
CA THR A 435 5.74 -90.17 -71.32
C THR A 435 5.57 -90.21 -69.80
N GLU A 436 5.90 -91.34 -69.15
CA GLU A 436 5.71 -91.56 -67.71
C GLU A 436 6.38 -90.46 -66.85
N LYS A 437 7.55 -89.96 -67.29
CA LYS A 437 8.24 -88.82 -66.67
C LYS A 437 7.48 -87.48 -66.73
N GLU A 438 6.73 -87.23 -67.80
CA GLU A 438 5.95 -85.98 -67.94
C GLU A 438 4.74 -85.99 -67.00
N LYS A 439 4.12 -87.17 -66.79
CA LYS A 439 3.05 -87.35 -65.79
C LYS A 439 3.56 -87.19 -64.37
N GLU A 440 4.74 -87.72 -64.05
CA GLU A 440 5.38 -87.50 -62.74
C GLU A 440 5.71 -86.03 -62.50
N LEU A 441 6.22 -85.31 -63.51
CA LEU A 441 6.52 -83.88 -63.41
C LEU A 441 5.26 -83.05 -63.15
N MET A 442 4.15 -83.35 -63.84
CA MET A 442 2.86 -82.67 -63.63
C MET A 442 2.26 -82.99 -62.26
N ALA A 443 2.35 -84.24 -61.80
CA ALA A 443 1.92 -84.64 -60.46
C ALA A 443 2.74 -83.94 -59.35
N LEU A 444 4.05 -83.80 -59.56
CA LEU A 444 4.94 -83.08 -58.64
C LEU A 444 4.63 -81.58 -58.60
N GLN A 445 4.32 -80.97 -59.75
CA GLN A 445 3.89 -79.57 -59.85
C GLN A 445 2.56 -79.31 -59.14
N LYS A 446 1.59 -80.22 -59.28
CA LYS A 446 0.31 -80.18 -58.55
C LYS A 446 0.54 -80.25 -57.04
N LEU A 447 1.32 -81.23 -56.56
CA LEU A 447 1.65 -81.40 -55.15
C LEU A 447 2.31 -80.16 -54.54
N LYS A 448 3.19 -79.50 -55.30
CA LYS A 448 3.82 -78.25 -54.89
C LYS A 448 2.80 -77.11 -54.71
N LEU A 449 1.90 -76.94 -55.68
CA LEU A 449 0.85 -75.92 -55.61
C LEU A 449 -0.17 -76.21 -54.48
N GLU A 450 -0.46 -77.47 -54.22
CA GLU A 450 -1.32 -77.89 -53.11
C GLU A 450 -0.66 -77.65 -51.74
N ALA A 451 0.63 -77.93 -51.61
CA ALA A 451 1.40 -77.62 -50.40
C ALA A 451 1.47 -76.10 -50.17
N GLU A 452 1.70 -75.30 -51.22
CA GLU A 452 1.65 -73.83 -51.14
C GLU A 452 0.25 -73.35 -50.72
N ASN A 453 -0.83 -73.88 -51.30
CA ASN A 453 -2.20 -73.55 -50.90
C ASN A 453 -2.50 -73.96 -49.45
N GLN A 454 -1.98 -75.11 -48.98
CA GLN A 454 -2.11 -75.55 -47.60
C GLN A 454 -1.37 -74.63 -46.63
N THR A 455 -0.15 -74.17 -46.96
CA THR A 455 0.57 -73.19 -46.12
C THR A 455 -0.18 -71.85 -46.06
N LEU A 456 -0.72 -71.37 -47.19
CA LEU A 456 -1.56 -70.16 -47.26
C LEU A 456 -2.90 -70.30 -46.51
N LYS A 457 -3.45 -71.51 -46.41
CA LYS A 457 -4.65 -71.83 -45.61
C LYS A 457 -4.34 -72.08 -44.13
N CYS A 458 -3.19 -72.66 -43.78
CA CYS A 458 -2.79 -73.02 -42.41
C CYS A 458 -2.49 -71.79 -41.53
N VAL A 459 -2.10 -70.66 -42.12
CA VAL A 459 -2.04 -69.35 -41.44
C VAL A 459 -3.42 -68.91 -40.89
N LYS A 460 -4.51 -69.60 -41.26
CA LYS A 460 -5.90 -69.33 -40.83
C LYS A 460 -6.45 -70.35 -39.79
N THR A 461 -5.70 -70.78 -38.78
CA THR A 461 -6.31 -71.62 -37.73
C THR A 461 -7.29 -70.81 -36.85
N GLU A 462 -8.52 -71.31 -36.73
CA GLU A 462 -9.63 -70.77 -35.92
C GLU A 462 -9.24 -70.41 -34.47
N LYS A 463 -8.31 -71.17 -33.87
CA LYS A 463 -7.75 -70.89 -32.53
C LYS A 463 -7.00 -69.55 -32.47
N GLN A 464 -6.27 -69.18 -33.53
CA GLN A 464 -5.52 -67.92 -33.56
C GLN A 464 -6.44 -66.72 -33.74
N LEU A 465 -7.56 -66.90 -34.48
CA LEU A 465 -8.62 -65.90 -34.61
C LEU A 465 -9.35 -65.62 -33.28
N LEU A 466 -9.62 -66.65 -32.48
CA LEU A 466 -10.27 -66.48 -31.17
C LEU A 466 -9.34 -65.75 -30.17
N ILE A 467 -8.05 -66.09 -30.18
CA ILE A 467 -7.04 -65.40 -29.35
C ILE A 467 -6.86 -63.95 -29.80
N GLU A 468 -6.75 -63.67 -31.11
CA GLU A 468 -6.67 -62.31 -31.63
C GLU A 468 -7.94 -61.50 -31.29
N LYS A 469 -9.12 -62.09 -31.41
CA LYS A 469 -10.39 -61.46 -31.02
C LYS A 469 -10.42 -61.10 -29.54
N PHE A 470 -9.92 -61.96 -28.66
CA PHE A 470 -9.81 -61.67 -27.23
C PHE A 470 -8.78 -60.56 -26.96
N CYS A 471 -7.59 -60.61 -27.55
CA CYS A 471 -6.56 -59.58 -27.37
C CYS A 471 -6.97 -58.20 -27.91
N MET A 472 -7.89 -58.14 -28.87
CA MET A 472 -8.45 -56.90 -29.43
C MET A 472 -9.72 -56.42 -28.72
N SER A 473 -10.20 -57.16 -27.72
CA SER A 473 -11.41 -56.79 -26.97
C SER A 473 -11.14 -55.62 -26.02
N ASP A 474 -12.18 -54.80 -25.78
CA ASP A 474 -12.11 -53.68 -24.83
C ASP A 474 -11.74 -54.16 -23.42
N ILE A 475 -12.25 -55.34 -23.01
CA ILE A 475 -11.95 -55.91 -21.71
C ILE A 475 -10.46 -56.24 -21.56
N TYR A 476 -9.82 -56.81 -22.59
CA TYR A 476 -8.38 -57.06 -22.57
C TYR A 476 -7.58 -55.76 -22.42
N TYR A 477 -7.95 -54.71 -23.16
CA TYR A 477 -7.29 -53.40 -23.06
C TYR A 477 -7.44 -52.77 -21.67
N ARG A 478 -8.63 -52.83 -21.06
CA ARG A 478 -8.89 -52.28 -19.71
C ARG A 478 -8.01 -52.91 -18.63
N PHE A 479 -7.78 -54.22 -18.69
CA PHE A 479 -6.88 -54.92 -17.76
C PHE A 479 -5.38 -54.64 -17.99
N HIS A 480 -5.00 -53.93 -19.06
CA HIS A 480 -3.62 -53.52 -19.37
C HIS A 480 -3.35 -52.01 -19.18
N LEU A 481 -4.37 -51.20 -18.88
CA LEU A 481 -4.23 -49.78 -18.58
C LEU A 481 -3.51 -49.55 -17.23
N LYS A 482 -2.63 -48.54 -17.17
CA LYS A 482 -1.85 -48.17 -15.97
C LYS A 482 -2.49 -47.04 -15.13
N GLU A 483 -3.68 -46.56 -15.52
CA GLU A 483 -4.38 -45.46 -14.84
C GLU A 483 -5.27 -45.97 -13.69
N GLU A 484 -5.84 -45.08 -12.87
CA GLU A 484 -6.60 -45.33 -11.62
C GLU A 484 -7.93 -46.11 -11.79
N TRP A 485 -8.06 -46.91 -12.85
CA TRP A 485 -9.19 -47.79 -13.05
C TRP A 485 -9.10 -49.04 -12.15
N ARG A 486 -10.25 -49.46 -11.60
CA ARG A 486 -10.38 -50.65 -10.75
C ARG A 486 -11.51 -51.54 -11.29
N PRO A 487 -11.26 -52.85 -11.54
CA PRO A 487 -12.28 -53.72 -12.12
C PRO A 487 -13.45 -53.95 -11.15
N LYS A 488 -14.68 -53.88 -11.67
CA LYS A 488 -15.90 -54.30 -10.97
C LYS A 488 -16.12 -55.81 -11.17
N GLU A 489 -17.01 -56.41 -10.39
CA GLU A 489 -17.35 -57.85 -10.53
C GLU A 489 -17.81 -58.23 -11.95
N GLU A 490 -18.51 -57.33 -12.63
CA GLU A 490 -18.94 -57.55 -14.02
C GLU A 490 -17.77 -57.59 -15.00
N ASP A 491 -16.73 -56.77 -14.77
CA ASP A 491 -15.51 -56.77 -15.59
C ASP A 491 -14.73 -58.09 -15.42
N TRP A 492 -14.73 -58.68 -14.22
CA TRP A 492 -14.13 -60.00 -13.98
C TRP A 492 -14.87 -61.12 -14.72
N LYS A 493 -16.22 -61.09 -14.72
CA LYS A 493 -17.01 -62.07 -15.47
C LYS A 493 -16.75 -62.00 -16.98
N GLN A 494 -16.64 -60.79 -17.53
CA GLN A 494 -16.30 -60.59 -18.94
C GLN A 494 -14.89 -61.09 -19.28
N LEU A 495 -13.91 -60.86 -18.38
CA LEU A 495 -12.56 -61.39 -18.56
C LEU A 495 -12.55 -62.92 -18.55
N PHE A 496 -13.23 -63.57 -17.60
CA PHE A 496 -13.30 -65.03 -17.53
C PHE A 496 -13.94 -65.62 -18.78
N LYS A 497 -15.07 -65.08 -19.22
CA LYS A 497 -15.73 -65.50 -20.46
C LYS A 497 -14.81 -65.35 -21.67
N GLY A 498 -14.12 -64.21 -21.80
CA GLY A 498 -13.21 -63.97 -22.91
C GLY A 498 -12.01 -64.92 -22.93
N ILE A 499 -11.50 -65.31 -21.76
CA ILE A 499 -10.43 -66.30 -21.63
C ILE A 499 -10.94 -67.72 -21.94
N ASP A 500 -12.12 -68.08 -21.45
CA ASP A 500 -12.71 -69.39 -21.72
C ASP A 500 -13.02 -69.58 -23.21
N ASP A 501 -13.57 -68.56 -23.87
CA ASP A 501 -13.84 -68.55 -25.31
C ASP A 501 -12.54 -68.64 -26.14
N ALA A 502 -11.44 -68.04 -25.67
CA ALA A 502 -10.16 -68.00 -26.39
C ALA A 502 -9.23 -69.19 -26.10
N TYR A 503 -9.34 -69.81 -24.93
CA TYR A 503 -8.41 -70.83 -24.43
C TYR A 503 -9.13 -72.12 -23.98
N ASP A 504 -10.11 -72.57 -24.76
CA ASP A 504 -10.78 -73.89 -24.64
C ASP A 504 -11.44 -74.16 -23.26
N ASN A 505 -12.13 -73.19 -22.65
CA ASN A 505 -12.68 -73.26 -21.28
C ASN A 505 -11.62 -73.40 -20.17
N PHE A 506 -10.56 -72.60 -20.27
CA PHE A 506 -9.43 -72.57 -19.34
C PHE A 506 -9.82 -72.53 -17.85
N THR A 507 -10.77 -71.67 -17.44
CA THR A 507 -11.13 -71.51 -16.02
C THR A 507 -11.75 -72.77 -15.45
N HIS A 508 -12.64 -73.43 -16.20
CA HIS A 508 -13.26 -74.69 -15.83
C HIS A 508 -12.23 -75.83 -15.72
N ARG A 509 -11.28 -75.91 -16.66
CA ARG A 509 -10.18 -76.88 -16.59
C ARG A 509 -9.26 -76.63 -15.39
N LEU A 510 -8.98 -75.38 -15.08
CA LEU A 510 -8.10 -75.06 -13.95
C LEU A 510 -8.76 -75.42 -12.61
N MET A 511 -10.07 -75.19 -12.48
CA MET A 511 -10.82 -75.58 -11.28
C MET A 511 -10.96 -77.10 -11.11
N SER A 512 -10.98 -77.89 -12.19
CA SER A 512 -11.02 -79.35 -12.07
C SER A 512 -9.71 -79.92 -11.54
N VAL A 513 -8.57 -79.33 -11.92
CA VAL A 513 -7.24 -79.69 -11.42
C VAL A 513 -7.00 -79.17 -9.99
N ALA A 514 -7.58 -78.01 -9.65
CA ALA A 514 -7.42 -77.38 -8.34
C ALA A 514 -8.78 -77.02 -7.70
N PRO A 515 -9.54 -77.98 -7.16
CA PRO A 515 -10.92 -77.76 -6.71
C PRO A 515 -11.04 -76.84 -5.47
N LYS A 516 -9.95 -76.56 -4.76
CA LYS A 516 -9.90 -75.63 -3.61
C LYS A 516 -9.37 -74.24 -3.97
N LEU A 517 -9.47 -73.80 -5.23
CA LEU A 517 -9.01 -72.49 -5.68
C LEU A 517 -9.90 -71.38 -5.14
N THR A 518 -9.30 -70.37 -4.51
CA THR A 518 -10.03 -69.16 -4.10
C THR A 518 -10.29 -68.25 -5.30
N MET A 519 -11.29 -67.37 -5.21
CA MET A 519 -11.60 -66.41 -6.28
C MET A 519 -10.40 -65.50 -6.61
N THR A 520 -9.62 -65.09 -5.61
CA THR A 520 -8.41 -64.27 -5.81
C THR A 520 -7.33 -65.06 -6.55
N GLU A 521 -7.14 -66.33 -6.23
CA GLU A 521 -6.19 -67.23 -6.92
C GLU A 521 -6.60 -67.47 -8.38
N LEU A 522 -7.90 -67.61 -8.66
CA LEU A 522 -8.44 -67.71 -10.02
C LEU A 522 -8.18 -66.43 -10.82
N ARG A 523 -8.44 -65.25 -10.22
CA ARG A 523 -8.18 -63.95 -10.86
C ARG A 523 -6.71 -63.80 -11.23
N VAL A 524 -5.79 -64.15 -10.32
CA VAL A 524 -4.35 -64.10 -10.59
C VAL A 524 -3.99 -65.04 -11.75
N SER A 525 -4.54 -66.25 -11.78
CA SER A 525 -4.29 -67.23 -12.85
C SER A 525 -4.78 -66.74 -14.22
N CYS A 526 -5.98 -66.15 -14.26
CA CYS A 526 -6.55 -65.58 -15.49
C CYS A 526 -5.74 -64.38 -16.02
N LEU A 527 -5.28 -63.50 -15.12
CA LEU A 527 -4.45 -62.36 -15.51
C LEU A 527 -3.09 -62.80 -16.06
N ILE A 528 -2.50 -63.88 -15.53
CA ILE A 528 -1.27 -64.48 -16.06
C ILE A 528 -1.53 -65.08 -17.45
N LYS A 529 -2.65 -65.79 -17.64
CA LYS A 529 -3.05 -66.33 -18.95
C LYS A 529 -3.25 -65.22 -19.98
N ALA A 530 -3.78 -64.07 -19.56
CA ALA A 530 -3.95 -62.87 -20.38
C ALA A 530 -2.66 -62.02 -20.52
N ASN A 531 -1.50 -62.51 -20.09
CA ASN A 531 -0.20 -61.83 -20.19
C ASN A 531 -0.08 -60.47 -19.46
N VAL A 532 -0.86 -60.26 -18.40
CA VAL A 532 -0.76 -59.04 -17.58
C VAL A 532 0.50 -59.09 -16.69
N PRO A 533 1.35 -58.02 -16.67
CA PRO A 533 2.56 -58.01 -15.85
C PRO A 533 2.27 -58.11 -14.34
N PRO A 534 3.11 -58.80 -13.53
CA PRO A 534 2.87 -58.98 -12.09
C PRO A 534 2.67 -57.69 -11.27
N VAL A 535 3.33 -56.60 -11.67
CA VAL A 535 3.16 -55.27 -11.05
C VAL A 535 1.75 -54.72 -11.30
N THR A 536 1.21 -54.93 -12.50
CA THR A 536 -0.17 -54.54 -12.85
C THR A 536 -1.19 -55.43 -12.15
N ILE A 537 -0.93 -56.73 -12.05
CA ILE A 537 -1.77 -57.67 -11.27
C ILE A 537 -1.93 -57.16 -9.83
N ALA A 538 -0.83 -56.75 -9.18
CA ALA A 538 -0.85 -56.24 -7.82
C ALA A 538 -1.78 -55.02 -7.66
N MET A 539 -1.73 -54.08 -8.61
CA MET A 539 -2.60 -52.90 -8.62
C MET A 539 -4.07 -53.26 -8.81
N LEU A 540 -4.37 -54.19 -9.73
CA LEU A 540 -5.75 -54.57 -10.10
C LEU A 540 -6.49 -55.31 -8.99
N ILE A 541 -5.78 -56.16 -8.24
CA ILE A 541 -6.36 -56.90 -7.11
C ILE A 541 -6.12 -56.21 -5.76
N VAL A 542 -5.60 -54.97 -5.76
CA VAL A 542 -5.35 -54.13 -4.57
C VAL A 542 -4.47 -54.85 -3.54
N THR A 543 -3.32 -55.34 -3.98
CA THR A 543 -2.31 -55.99 -3.13
C THR A 543 -0.90 -55.53 -3.47
N THR A 544 0.10 -55.96 -2.70
CA THR A 544 1.51 -55.66 -3.01
C THR A 544 2.09 -56.65 -4.05
N PRO A 545 3.08 -56.23 -4.86
CA PRO A 545 3.77 -57.13 -5.80
C PRO A 545 4.41 -58.35 -5.12
N THR A 546 4.86 -58.21 -3.88
CA THR A 546 5.38 -59.30 -3.05
C THR A 546 4.30 -60.33 -2.73
N ASN A 547 3.09 -59.90 -2.41
CA ASN A 547 1.96 -60.78 -2.16
C ASN A 547 1.54 -61.55 -3.43
N VAL A 548 1.51 -60.88 -4.59
CA VAL A 548 1.24 -61.54 -5.88
C VAL A 548 2.27 -62.64 -6.17
N SER A 549 3.56 -62.41 -5.91
CA SER A 549 4.60 -63.44 -6.06
C SER A 549 4.40 -64.60 -5.09
N MET A 550 3.99 -64.34 -3.85
CA MET A 550 3.67 -65.41 -2.89
C MET A 550 2.45 -66.22 -3.31
N ILE A 551 1.39 -65.58 -3.83
CA ILE A 551 0.19 -66.26 -4.33
C ILE A 551 0.58 -67.20 -5.48
N ARG A 552 1.36 -66.72 -6.46
CA ARG A 552 1.85 -67.53 -7.59
C ARG A 552 2.66 -68.74 -7.15
N LYS A 553 3.57 -68.55 -6.18
CA LYS A 553 4.36 -69.64 -5.62
C LYS A 553 3.48 -70.68 -4.91
N ARG A 554 2.58 -70.22 -4.04
CA ARG A 554 1.63 -71.11 -3.32
C ARG A 554 0.72 -71.86 -4.28
N LEU A 555 0.30 -71.23 -5.37
CA LEU A 555 -0.53 -71.87 -6.38
C LEU A 555 0.21 -73.00 -7.10
N TYR A 556 1.48 -72.81 -7.44
CA TYR A 556 2.29 -73.89 -7.98
C TYR A 556 2.38 -75.07 -7.01
N ASP A 557 2.75 -74.79 -5.76
CA ASP A 557 2.90 -75.80 -4.71
C ASP A 557 1.58 -76.58 -4.49
N LYS A 558 0.45 -75.89 -4.57
CA LYS A 558 -0.90 -76.44 -4.38
C LYS A 558 -1.35 -77.33 -5.55
N ILE A 559 -0.93 -77.03 -6.78
CA ILE A 559 -1.29 -77.81 -7.98
C ILE A 559 -0.36 -79.01 -8.17
N HIS A 560 0.95 -78.84 -7.94
CA HIS A 560 1.95 -79.86 -8.26
C HIS A 560 2.43 -80.66 -7.03
N SER A 561 2.00 -80.29 -5.82
CA SER A 561 2.45 -80.93 -4.55
C SER A 561 3.96 -80.95 -4.34
N GLU A 562 4.70 -80.04 -5.00
CA GLU A 562 6.14 -79.84 -4.89
C GLU A 562 6.49 -78.36 -4.75
N LYS A 563 7.63 -78.02 -4.11
CA LYS A 563 8.06 -76.62 -3.96
C LYS A 563 8.51 -76.03 -5.29
N GLY A 564 7.82 -75.00 -5.77
CA GLY A 564 8.12 -74.29 -7.00
C GLY A 564 8.54 -72.82 -6.84
N SER A 565 8.75 -72.18 -7.98
CA SER A 565 8.94 -70.73 -8.08
C SER A 565 7.73 -70.10 -8.75
N SER A 566 7.56 -68.79 -8.54
CA SER A 566 6.50 -68.02 -9.20
C SER A 566 6.65 -68.01 -10.73
N GLU A 567 7.85 -68.20 -11.28
CA GLU A 567 8.10 -68.31 -12.73
C GLU A 567 7.65 -69.65 -13.30
N LYS A 568 7.84 -70.74 -12.55
CA LYS A 568 7.32 -72.07 -12.93
C LYS A 568 5.79 -72.06 -13.03
N PHE A 569 5.12 -71.34 -12.14
CA PHE A 569 3.67 -71.14 -12.21
C PHE A 569 3.23 -70.37 -13.45
N ASP A 570 3.91 -69.26 -13.77
CA ASP A 570 3.56 -68.44 -14.93
C ASP A 570 3.71 -69.23 -16.23
N LYS A 571 4.77 -70.05 -16.32
CA LYS A 571 4.97 -70.94 -17.46
C LYS A 571 3.86 -71.99 -17.56
N PHE A 572 3.56 -72.68 -16.46
CA PHE A 572 2.46 -73.64 -16.41
C PHE A 572 1.15 -73.02 -16.88
N ILE A 573 0.75 -71.86 -16.34
CA ILE A 573 -0.52 -71.22 -16.71
C ILE A 573 -0.54 -70.77 -18.17
N ARG A 574 0.58 -70.29 -18.73
CA ARG A 574 0.64 -69.91 -20.15
C ARG A 574 0.48 -71.11 -21.07
N ASP A 575 1.04 -72.25 -20.69
CA ASP A 575 1.04 -73.48 -21.49
C ASP A 575 -0.24 -74.33 -21.29
N PHE A 576 -0.90 -74.23 -20.12
CA PHE A 576 -2.12 -74.96 -19.70
C PHE A 576 -3.40 -74.45 -20.36
#